data_AF-A0A395LD93-F1
#
_entry.id   AF-A0A395LD93-F1
#
_cell.length_a   1.000
_cell.length_b   1.000
_cell.length_c   1.000
_cell.angle_alpha   90.00
_cell.angle_beta   90.00
_cell.angle_gamma   90.00
#
_symmetry.space_group_name_H-M   'P 1'
#
loop_
_entity.id
_entity.type
_entity.pdbx_description
1 polymer ?
#
loop_
_entity_poly.entity_id
_entity_poly.type
_entity_poly.pdbx_seq_one_letter_code
_entity_poly.pdbx_strand_id
1 'polypeptide(L)'
;MKNSIATLALAGSLASALATIAAPAAFAAENSEKCYGVAMKGQNDCAAGKHDCAGKSTMDFDKASFKLVPAGTCTSMKTPDGHGMLMPA
;
A
#
# COMPACT_ATOMS: atom_id res chain seq x y z
N MET A 1 -42.71 -12.22 50.37
CA MET A 1 -42.77 -13.51 49.64
C MET A 1 -42.15 -13.30 48.26
N LYS A 2 -41.16 -14.14 47.92
CA LYS A 2 -40.74 -14.59 46.58
C LYS A 2 -40.16 -13.49 45.67
N ASN A 3 -38.86 -13.21 45.73
CA ASN A 3 -37.75 -13.92 45.08
C ASN A 3 -37.81 -13.90 43.54
N SER A 4 -36.92 -13.05 43.02
CA SER A 4 -35.97 -13.36 41.94
C SER A 4 -36.57 -13.77 40.60
N ILE A 5 -36.80 -12.76 39.75
CA ILE A 5 -36.82 -12.95 38.31
C ILE A 5 -35.56 -12.29 37.76
N ALA A 6 -34.79 -13.13 37.08
CA ALA A 6 -33.76 -12.87 36.07
C ALA A 6 -33.70 -11.41 35.61
N THR A 7 -32.53 -10.81 35.43
CA THR A 7 -31.60 -11.20 34.36
C THR A 7 -30.33 -10.39 34.61
N LEU A 8 -29.21 -11.06 34.91
CA LEU A 8 -27.88 -10.43 34.83
C LEU A 8 -27.58 -10.18 33.35
N ALA A 9 -28.02 -9.04 32.83
CA ALA A 9 -27.54 -8.51 31.56
C ALA A 9 -26.14 -7.95 31.81
N LEU A 10 -25.13 -8.81 31.70
CA LEU A 10 -23.73 -8.44 31.79
C LEU A 10 -23.10 -8.42 30.40
N ALA A 11 -22.21 -7.45 30.22
CA ALA A 11 -21.39 -7.17 29.04
C ALA A 11 -22.19 -6.47 27.91
N GLY A 12 -22.12 -5.15 27.80
CA GLY A 12 -20.89 -4.38 27.78
C GLY A 12 -20.72 -3.92 26.35
N SER A 13 -21.11 -2.68 26.10
CA SER A 13 -21.11 -1.99 24.82
C SER A 13 -19.81 -2.27 24.05
N LEU A 14 -19.92 -2.84 22.83
CA LEU A 14 -18.83 -2.88 21.87
C LEU A 14 -18.58 -1.45 21.39
N ALA A 15 -17.88 -0.68 22.21
CA ALA A 15 -17.51 0.68 21.93
C ALA A 15 -16.31 0.69 20.97
N SER A 16 -16.37 1.66 20.06
CA SER A 16 -15.28 2.22 19.25
C SER A 16 -14.73 1.37 18.09
N ALA A 17 -15.44 1.52 16.96
CA ALA A 17 -14.90 2.08 15.71
C ALA A 17 -13.45 1.70 15.37
N LEU A 18 -13.30 0.60 14.64
CA LEU A 18 -12.09 0.33 13.87
C LEU A 18 -12.08 1.21 12.60
N ALA A 19 -11.92 2.52 12.78
CA ALA A 19 -11.69 3.47 11.70
C ALA A 19 -10.21 3.86 11.66
N THR A 20 -9.32 2.87 11.60
CA THR A 20 -8.00 3.11 11.00
C THR A 20 -8.19 3.11 9.49
N ILE A 21 -8.83 4.16 8.98
CA ILE A 21 -8.60 4.56 7.60
C ILE A 21 -7.11 4.92 7.60
N ALA A 22 -6.30 4.01 7.09
CA ALA A 22 -4.93 4.31 6.71
C ALA A 22 -5.04 5.49 5.74
N ALA A 23 -4.86 6.71 6.25
CA ALA A 23 -4.67 7.86 5.40
C ALA A 23 -3.48 7.51 4.50
N PRO A 24 -3.60 7.65 3.16
CA PRO A 24 -2.41 7.55 2.34
C PRO A 24 -1.44 8.59 2.87
N ALA A 25 -0.27 8.13 3.32
CA ALA A 25 0.76 9.00 3.87
C ALA A 25 1.18 10.00 2.78
N ALA A 26 0.55 11.18 2.77
CA ALA A 26 0.82 12.27 1.84
C ALA A 26 2.11 13.03 2.21
N PHE A 27 3.07 12.38 2.86
CA PHE A 27 4.31 12.97 3.39
C PHE A 27 5.57 12.50 2.66
N ALA A 28 5.46 12.03 1.42
CA ALA A 28 6.60 11.46 0.68
C ALA A 28 6.96 12.20 -0.63
N ALA A 29 6.24 13.26 -1.02
CA ALA A 29 6.45 13.88 -2.35
C ALA A 29 7.79 14.61 -2.51
N GLU A 30 8.33 15.20 -1.43
CA GLU A 30 9.56 16.03 -1.52
C GLU A 30 10.86 15.19 -1.60
N ASN A 31 10.83 13.93 -1.17
CA ASN A 31 12.03 13.08 -1.07
C ASN A 31 11.87 11.70 -1.72
N SER A 32 10.87 11.52 -2.59
CA SER A 32 10.67 10.25 -3.30
C SER A 32 10.74 10.44 -4.81
N GLU A 33 11.25 9.42 -5.49
CA GLU A 33 11.29 9.33 -6.94
C GLU A 33 10.46 8.14 -7.43
N LYS A 34 9.96 8.24 -8.67
CA LYS A 34 9.30 7.12 -9.33
C LYS A 34 10.37 6.13 -9.77
N CYS A 35 10.26 4.90 -9.31
CA CYS A 35 11.16 3.83 -9.70
C CYS A 35 10.39 2.72 -10.43
N TYR A 36 10.71 2.54 -11.70
CA TYR A 36 10.13 1.55 -12.61
C TYR A 36 10.96 0.27 -12.62
N GLY A 37 10.31 -0.86 -12.91
CA GLY A 37 10.99 -2.17 -12.96
C GLY A 37 11.35 -2.76 -11.59
N VAL A 38 10.87 -2.16 -10.50
CA VAL A 38 11.06 -2.66 -9.12
C VAL A 38 9.76 -3.17 -8.47
N ALA A 39 8.61 -2.88 -9.08
CA ALA A 39 7.32 -3.27 -8.55
C ALA A 39 7.03 -4.75 -8.80
N MET A 40 6.74 -5.52 -7.75
CA MET A 40 6.21 -6.87 -7.88
C MET A 40 4.74 -6.86 -8.32
N LYS A 41 4.24 -8.02 -8.76
CA LYS A 41 2.83 -8.22 -9.11
C LYS A 41 1.93 -7.76 -7.97
N GLY A 42 0.98 -6.89 -8.28
CA GLY A 42 0.03 -6.32 -7.32
C GLY A 42 0.64 -5.39 -6.26
N GLN A 43 1.90 -4.97 -6.40
CA GLN A 43 2.63 -4.17 -5.41
C GLN A 43 3.21 -2.87 -5.97
N ASN A 44 2.65 -2.35 -7.05
CA ASN A 44 3.01 -1.04 -7.59
C ASN A 44 2.19 0.09 -6.92
N ASP A 45 2.74 1.31 -6.93
CA ASP A 45 2.03 2.50 -6.45
C ASP A 45 1.21 3.16 -7.57
N CYS A 46 1.73 3.16 -8.80
CA CYS A 46 0.94 3.45 -10.01
C CYS A 46 1.66 2.91 -11.27
N ALA A 47 1.20 3.30 -12.46
CA ALA A 47 1.78 2.91 -13.75
C ALA A 47 1.74 4.06 -14.76
N ALA A 48 2.65 4.04 -15.74
CA ALA A 48 2.65 4.95 -16.88
C ALA A 48 1.56 4.55 -17.89
N GLY A 49 0.30 4.92 -17.59
CA GLY A 49 -0.83 4.81 -18.52
C GLY A 49 -1.31 3.40 -18.84
N LYS A 50 -0.92 2.38 -18.06
CA LYS A 50 -1.29 0.97 -18.30
C LYS A 50 -2.52 0.49 -17.52
N HIS A 51 -2.59 0.79 -16.23
CA HIS A 51 -3.59 0.23 -15.31
C HIS A 51 -4.05 1.27 -14.26
N ASP A 52 -5.12 0.95 -13.54
CA ASP A 52 -5.71 1.79 -12.49
C ASP A 52 -4.81 1.90 -11.24
N CYS A 53 -3.77 2.74 -11.30
CA CYS A 53 -2.75 2.96 -10.26
C CYS A 53 -2.44 1.78 -9.31
N ALA A 54 -2.60 1.94 -7.99
CA ALA A 54 -1.95 1.10 -7.00
C ALA A 54 -2.46 -0.34 -7.01
N GLY A 55 -1.54 -1.29 -6.88
CA GLY A 55 -1.84 -2.72 -6.75
C GLY A 55 -2.38 -3.39 -8.02
N LYS A 56 -2.11 -2.83 -9.20
CA LYS A 56 -2.58 -3.35 -10.50
C LYS A 56 -1.52 -3.95 -11.40
N SER A 57 -0.24 -3.91 -11.02
CA SER A 57 0.81 -4.57 -11.79
C SER A 57 0.47 -6.05 -11.96
N THR A 58 0.50 -6.52 -13.20
CA THR A 58 0.11 -7.91 -13.54
C THR A 58 1.28 -8.89 -13.47
N MET A 59 2.52 -8.39 -13.41
CA MET A 59 3.76 -9.15 -13.38
C MET A 59 4.76 -8.57 -12.39
N ASP A 60 5.77 -9.36 -12.05
CA ASP A 60 6.90 -8.89 -11.27
C ASP A 60 7.82 -8.01 -12.12
N PHE A 61 8.44 -7.02 -11.49
CA PHE A 61 9.39 -6.07 -12.09
C PHE A 61 8.84 -5.36 -13.33
N ASP A 62 7.54 -5.05 -13.32
CA ASP A 62 6.89 -4.36 -14.43
C ASP A 62 7.56 -3.00 -14.69
N LYS A 63 8.07 -2.84 -15.91
CA LYS A 63 8.81 -1.65 -16.36
C LYS A 63 7.90 -0.46 -16.65
N ALA A 64 6.59 -0.67 -16.76
CA ALA A 64 5.61 0.40 -16.88
C ALA A 64 4.99 0.79 -15.53
N SER A 65 5.09 -0.08 -14.52
CA SER A 65 4.64 0.18 -13.16
C SER A 65 5.78 0.75 -12.31
N PHE A 66 5.46 1.71 -11.44
CA PHE A 66 6.45 2.27 -10.53
C PHE A 66 6.07 2.09 -9.07
N LYS A 67 7.09 2.06 -8.21
CA LYS A 67 6.96 2.37 -6.79
C LYS A 67 7.60 3.73 -6.49
N LEU A 68 7.06 4.45 -5.53
CA LEU A 68 7.71 5.60 -4.95
C LEU A 68 8.77 5.10 -3.97
N VAL A 69 10.02 5.45 -4.25
CA VAL A 69 11.18 5.08 -3.44
C VAL A 69 11.91 6.33 -2.99
N PRO A 70 12.76 6.29 -1.95
CA PRO A 70 13.57 7.44 -1.59
C PRO A 70 14.40 7.93 -2.77
N ALA A 71 14.45 9.25 -2.98
CA ALA A 71 15.19 9.84 -4.08
C ALA A 71 16.67 9.39 -4.11
N GLY A 72 17.20 9.13 -5.30
CA GLY A 72 18.56 8.66 -5.52
C GLY A 72 18.80 7.17 -5.25
N THR A 73 17.78 6.39 -4.91
CA THR A 73 17.95 4.96 -4.61
C THR A 73 17.57 4.04 -5.76
N CYS A 74 16.72 4.50 -6.69
CA CYS A 74 16.11 3.65 -7.71
C CYS A 74 17.13 2.88 -8.56
N THR A 75 18.14 3.57 -9.08
CA THR A 75 19.16 2.96 -9.96
C THR A 75 20.12 2.04 -9.21
N SER A 76 20.16 2.12 -7.88
CA SER A 76 20.93 1.21 -7.02
C SER A 76 20.13 -0.04 -6.64
N MET A 77 18.80 -0.04 -6.82
CA MET A 77 17.97 -1.20 -6.54
C MET A 77 18.20 -2.27 -7.60
N LYS A 78 18.58 -3.47 -7.16
CA LYS A 78 18.80 -4.62 -8.02
C LYS A 78 17.61 -5.58 -7.93
N THR A 79 17.08 -5.92 -9.09
CA THR A 79 16.06 -6.94 -9.29
C THR A 79 16.64 -8.06 -10.15
N PRO A 80 15.97 -9.22 -10.26
CA PRO A 80 16.31 -10.26 -11.23
C PRO A 80 16.37 -9.75 -12.67
N ASP A 81 15.58 -8.72 -13.01
CA ASP A 81 15.44 -8.17 -14.36
C ASP A 81 16.37 -6.98 -14.66
N GLY A 82 17.22 -6.61 -13.70
CA GLY A 82 18.19 -5.52 -13.83
C GLY A 82 18.13 -4.52 -12.68
N HIS A 83 18.52 -3.28 -12.97
CA HIS A 83 18.40 -2.19 -12.00
C HIS A 83 17.09 -1.42 -12.20
N GLY A 84 16.60 -0.77 -11.15
CA GLY A 84 15.49 0.15 -11.25
C GLY A 84 15.76 1.31 -12.22
N MET A 85 14.68 1.84 -12.81
CA MET A 85 14.75 2.90 -13.82
C MET A 85 13.92 4.12 -13.40
N LEU A 86 14.41 5.32 -13.68
CA LEU A 86 13.70 6.58 -13.39
C LEU A 86 12.64 6.93 -14.44
N MET A 87 12.62 6.20 -15.55
CA MET A 87 11.71 6.38 -16.66
C MET A 87 11.04 5.04 -16.99
N PRO A 88 9.77 5.05 -17.42
CA PRO A 88 9.12 3.84 -17.89
C PRO A 88 9.78 3.36 -19.18
N ALA A 89 9.83 2.03 -19.36
CA ALA A 89 10.25 1.39 -20.61
C ALA A 89 9.05 1.02 -21.50
#